data_AF-A0A954UGW9-F1
#
_entry.id   AF-A0A954UGW9-F1
#
_cell.length_a   1.000
_cell.length_b   1.000
_cell.length_c   1.000
_cell.angle_alpha   90.00
_cell.angle_beta   90.00
_cell.angle_gamma   90.00
#
_symmetry.space_group_name_H-M   'P 1'
#
loop_
_entity.id
_entity.type
_entity.pdbx_description
1 polymer ?
#
loop_
_entity_poly.entity_id
_entity_poly.type
_entity_poly.pdbx_seq_one_letter_code
_entity_poly.pdbx_strand_id
1 'polypeptide(L)'
;RQCELYAFFGWQPPRFAHVPLVVGPDGRRLAKRHGDTRLSLLREAGVPAERLVGLLAWSCRLRPDATPIAAADLLDDFDLGRLPREPFVFGETMFDELLKST
;
A
#
# COMPACT_ATOMS: atom_id res chain seq x y z
N ARG A 1 -23.86 2.90 -8.77
CA ARG A 1 -23.94 4.18 -8.04
C ARG A 1 -23.03 5.27 -8.61
N GLN A 2 -21.69 5.21 -8.51
CA GLN A 2 -20.85 6.31 -9.06
C GLN A 2 -21.07 6.54 -10.56
N CYS A 3 -21.03 5.50 -11.40
CA CYS A 3 -21.27 5.64 -12.84
C CYS A 3 -22.68 6.15 -13.20
N GLU A 4 -23.68 5.84 -12.38
CA GLU A 4 -25.07 6.32 -12.59
C GLU A 4 -25.16 7.83 -12.39
N LEU A 5 -24.42 8.39 -11.43
CA LEU A 5 -24.33 9.84 -11.24
C LEU A 5 -23.67 10.52 -12.46
N TYR A 6 -22.58 9.95 -12.99
CA TYR A 6 -21.96 10.46 -14.21
C TYR A 6 -22.95 10.46 -15.38
N ALA A 7 -23.69 9.37 -15.57
CA ALA A 7 -24.71 9.27 -16.60
C ALA A 7 -25.84 10.30 -16.42
N PHE A 8 -26.32 10.49 -15.18
CA PHE A 8 -27.37 11.47 -14.86
C PHE A 8 -26.96 12.91 -15.21
N PHE A 9 -25.72 13.29 -14.92
CA PHE A 9 -25.20 14.62 -15.26
C PHE A 9 -24.70 14.75 -16.71
N GLY A 10 -24.80 13.69 -17.53
CA GLY A 10 -24.28 13.67 -18.90
C GLY A 10 -22.75 13.76 -18.98
N TRP A 11 -22.05 13.34 -17.93
CA TRP A 11 -20.59 13.39 -17.85
C TRP A 11 -19.96 12.08 -18.28
N GLN A 12 -18.75 12.16 -18.83
CA GLN A 12 -17.93 10.98 -19.10
C GLN A 12 -17.29 10.50 -17.78
N PRO A 13 -17.51 9.23 -17.36
CA PRO A 13 -16.88 8.71 -16.16
C PRO A 13 -15.37 8.54 -16.37
N PRO A 14 -14.54 8.76 -15.34
CA PRO A 14 -13.13 8.46 -15.41
C PRO A 14 -12.90 6.94 -15.45
N ARG A 15 -11.66 6.54 -15.74
CA ARG A 15 -11.23 5.16 -15.54
C ARG A 15 -11.03 4.91 -14.05
N PHE A 16 -11.65 3.86 -13.53
CA PHE A 16 -11.52 3.44 -12.14
C PHE A 16 -10.56 2.25 -12.02
N ALA A 17 -9.77 2.23 -10.95
CA ALA A 17 -8.99 1.08 -10.53
C ALA A 17 -9.28 0.81 -9.05
N HIS A 18 -9.49 -0.46 -8.69
CA HIS A 18 -9.68 -0.89 -7.31
C HIS A 18 -8.40 -1.56 -6.84
N VAL A 19 -7.75 -0.94 -5.85
CA VAL A 19 -6.54 -1.50 -5.23
C VAL A 19 -6.93 -2.46 -4.11
N PRO A 20 -6.18 -3.57 -3.91
CA PRO A 20 -6.49 -4.53 -2.87
C PRO A 20 -6.33 -3.91 -1.48
N LEU A 21 -7.08 -4.43 -0.52
CA LEU A 21 -6.95 -4.01 0.88
C LEU A 21 -5.70 -4.61 1.50
N VAL A 22 -5.13 -3.87 2.46
CA VAL A 22 -4.23 -4.44 3.45
C VAL A 22 -5.07 -5.01 4.60
N VAL A 23 -4.83 -6.27 4.93
CA VAL A 23 -5.52 -7.03 5.97
C VAL A 23 -4.55 -7.51 7.04
N GLY A 24 -5.04 -7.73 8.26
CA GLY A 24 -4.27 -8.42 9.29
C GLY A 24 -4.21 -9.94 9.05
N PRO A 25 -3.47 -10.69 9.88
CA PRO A 25 -3.42 -12.16 9.82
C PRO A 25 -4.78 -12.82 10.02
N ASP A 26 -5.72 -12.11 10.65
CA ASP A 26 -7.11 -12.53 10.86
C ASP A 26 -8.00 -12.35 9.60
N GLY A 27 -7.44 -11.87 8.48
CA GLY A 27 -8.14 -11.61 7.23
C GLY A 27 -9.04 -10.37 7.25
N ARG A 28 -9.11 -9.66 8.38
CA ARG A 28 -9.90 -8.43 8.49
C ARG A 28 -9.06 -7.25 8.08
N ARG A 29 -9.71 -6.19 7.59
CA ARG A 29 -9.05 -4.92 7.23
C ARG A 29 -8.12 -4.46 8.36
N LEU A 30 -6.90 -4.10 7.98
CA LEU A 30 -5.89 -3.61 8.91
C LEU A 30 -6.46 -2.42 9.70
N ALA A 31 -6.28 -2.45 11.02
CA ALA A 31 -6.80 -1.45 11.94
C ALA A 31 -5.90 -1.41 13.19
N LYS A 32 -6.14 -0.43 14.07
CA LYS A 32 -5.34 -0.20 15.31
C LYS A 32 -5.19 -1.43 16.22
N ARG A 33 -6.12 -2.40 16.14
CA ARG A 33 -6.05 -3.66 16.90
C ARG A 33 -4.92 -4.59 16.46
N HIS A 34 -4.32 -4.36 15.30
CA HIS A 34 -3.18 -5.12 14.76
C HIS A 34 -1.85 -4.39 14.96
N GLY A 35 -1.80 -3.39 15.84
CA GLY A 35 -0.66 -2.50 16.05
C GLY A 35 -0.89 -1.08 15.55
N ASP A 36 -0.06 -0.16 16.04
CA ASP A 36 -0.13 1.26 15.69
C ASP A 36 0.57 1.54 14.35
N THR A 37 -0.18 1.36 13.27
CA THR A 37 0.30 1.49 11.89
C THR A 37 0.33 2.94 11.37
N ARG A 38 0.37 3.93 12.26
CA ARG A 38 0.44 5.35 11.88
C ARG A 38 1.81 5.68 11.27
N LEU A 39 1.79 6.38 10.14
CA LEU A 39 3.00 6.95 9.54
C LEU A 39 3.77 7.88 10.48
N SER A 40 3.07 8.58 11.39
CA SER A 40 3.72 9.43 12.39
C SER A 40 4.61 8.63 13.34
N LEU A 41 4.17 7.44 13.76
CA LEU A 41 4.95 6.58 14.65
C LEU A 41 6.20 6.06 13.95
N LEU A 42 6.07 5.60 12.70
CA LEU A 42 7.24 5.18 11.91
C LEU A 42 8.25 6.31 11.75
N ARG A 43 7.77 7.53 11.48
CA ARG A 43 8.62 8.72 11.37
C ARG A 43 9.29 9.09 12.70
N GLU A 44 8.55 9.06 13.81
CA GLU A 44 9.06 9.33 15.16
C GLU A 44 10.11 8.29 15.60
N ALA A 45 9.96 7.04 15.16
CA ALA A 45 10.93 5.97 15.36
C ALA A 45 12.16 6.05 14.44
N GLY A 46 12.23 7.02 13.53
CA GLY A 46 13.37 7.23 12.63
C GLY A 46 13.40 6.29 11.41
N VAL A 47 12.28 5.64 11.08
CA VAL A 47 12.20 4.74 9.91
C VAL A 47 12.36 5.55 8.61
N PRO A 48 13.34 5.24 7.75
CA PRO A 48 13.50 5.90 6.46
C PRO A 48 12.28 5.70 5.56
N ALA A 49 11.86 6.74 4.84
CA ALA A 49 10.68 6.68 3.98
C ALA A 49 10.85 5.63 2.87
N GLU A 50 12.07 5.51 2.35
CA GLU A 50 12.46 4.58 1.29
C GLU A 50 12.20 3.13 1.69
N ARG A 51 12.32 2.81 2.98
CA ARG A 51 12.08 1.47 3.50
C ARG A 51 10.60 1.11 3.48
N LEU A 52 9.75 2.05 3.89
CA LEU A 52 8.31 1.90 3.76
C LEU A 52 7.89 1.82 2.29
N VAL A 53 8.47 2.66 1.43
CA VAL A 53 8.20 2.66 -0.02
C VAL A 53 8.59 1.33 -0.66
N GLY A 54 9.76 0.78 -0.33
CA GLY A 54 10.20 -0.53 -0.81
C GLY A 54 9.23 -1.65 -0.43
N LEU A 55 8.80 -1.66 0.84
CA LEU A 55 7.78 -2.61 1.32
C LEU A 55 6.46 -2.48 0.55
N LEU A 56 5.98 -1.25 0.35
CA LEU A 56 4.74 -1.00 -0.37
C LEU A 56 4.86 -1.41 -1.85
N ALA A 57 5.98 -1.09 -2.50
CA ALA A 57 6.24 -1.47 -3.89
C ALA A 57 6.25 -2.99 -4.08
N TRP A 58 6.88 -3.72 -3.17
CA TRP A 58 6.85 -5.18 -3.15
C TRP A 58 5.44 -5.73 -2.91
N SER A 59 4.71 -5.19 -1.92
CA SER A 59 3.33 -5.61 -1.62
C SER A 59 2.39 -5.44 -2.82
N CYS A 60 2.68 -4.44 -3.66
CA CYS A 60 1.96 -4.12 -4.89
C CYS A 60 2.49 -4.85 -6.14
N ARG A 61 3.45 -5.77 -6.01
CA ARG A 61 4.12 -6.46 -7.14
C ARG A 61 4.77 -5.51 -8.17
N LEU A 62 5.12 -4.31 -7.76
CA LEU A 62 5.89 -3.36 -8.58
C LEU A 62 7.39 -3.70 -8.55
N ARG A 63 7.83 -4.47 -7.54
CA ARG A 63 9.21 -4.90 -7.32
C ARG A 63 9.25 -6.35 -6.82
N PRO A 64 10.36 -7.08 -7.03
CA PRO A 64 10.50 -8.48 -6.60
C PRO A 64 10.74 -8.63 -5.09
N ASP A 65 11.25 -7.60 -4.43
CA ASP A 65 11.57 -7.59 -2.99
C ASP A 65 11.30 -6.20 -2.36
N ALA A 66 11.34 -6.16 -1.03
CA ALA A 66 11.06 -4.97 -0.21
C ALA A 66 12.30 -4.06 -0.01
N THR A 67 13.28 -4.10 -0.92
CA THR A 67 14.48 -3.27 -0.82
C THR A 67 14.12 -1.78 -0.78
N PRO A 68 14.70 -0.97 0.12
CA PRO A 68 14.43 0.46 0.19
C PRO A 68 14.66 1.16 -1.15
N ILE A 69 13.74 2.04 -1.54
CA ILE A 69 13.79 2.77 -2.80
C ILE A 69 13.07 4.11 -2.68
N ALA A 70 13.52 5.13 -3.40
CA ALA A 70 12.77 6.38 -3.47
C ALA A 70 11.52 6.20 -4.34
N ALA A 71 10.43 6.88 -3.99
CA ALA A 71 9.18 6.76 -4.75
C ALA A 71 9.32 7.23 -6.21
N ALA A 72 10.22 8.18 -6.48
CA ALA A 72 10.48 8.67 -7.83
C ALA A 72 11.06 7.59 -8.75
N ASP A 73 11.90 6.70 -8.21
CA ASP A 73 12.56 5.64 -8.99
C ASP A 73 11.60 4.51 -9.39
N LEU A 74 10.36 4.51 -8.85
CA LEU A 74 9.32 3.56 -9.26
C LEU A 74 8.57 4.02 -10.52
N LEU A 75 8.74 5.27 -10.95
CA LEU A 75 7.97 5.84 -12.07
C LEU A 75 8.31 5.20 -13.41
N ASP A 76 9.56 4.80 -13.62
CA ASP A 76 10.04 4.29 -14.91
C ASP A 76 9.37 2.97 -15.32
N ASP A 77 9.03 2.12 -14.33
CA ASP A 77 8.46 0.78 -14.53
C ASP A 77 7.03 0.63 -13.98
N PHE A 78 6.37 1.75 -13.64
CA PHE A 78 5.06 1.72 -13.01
C PHE A 78 3.97 1.23 -13.96
N ASP A 79 3.28 0.15 -13.57
CA ASP A 79 2.16 -0.40 -14.33
C ASP A 79 1.02 -0.83 -13.39
N LEU A 80 -0.12 -0.14 -13.48
CA LEU A 80 -1.34 -0.45 -12.73
C LEU A 80 -1.87 -1.87 -13.01
N GLY A 81 -1.58 -2.43 -14.19
CA GLY A 81 -1.99 -3.77 -14.57
C GLY A 81 -1.29 -4.88 -13.77
N ARG A 82 -0.14 -4.57 -13.15
CA ARG A 82 0.63 -5.53 -12.33
C ARG A 82 0.13 -5.65 -10.90
N LEU A 83 -0.71 -4.72 -10.45
CA LEU A 83 -1.21 -4.71 -9.08
C LEU A 83 -1.94 -6.02 -8.76
N PRO A 84 -1.68 -6.63 -7.59
CA PRO A 84 -2.39 -7.82 -7.16
C PRO A 84 -3.88 -7.53 -7.01
N ARG A 85 -4.69 -8.58 -7.19
CA ARG A 85 -6.13 -8.53 -6.88
C ARG A 85 -6.42 -9.04 -5.48
N GLU A 86 -5.52 -9.86 -4.95
CA GLU A 86 -5.63 -10.44 -3.61
C GLU A 86 -5.23 -9.40 -2.54
N PRO A 87 -5.88 -9.42 -1.36
CA PRO A 87 -5.44 -8.62 -0.23
C PRO A 87 -4.00 -8.90 0.16
N PHE A 88 -3.29 -7.86 0.60
CA PHE A 88 -1.98 -8.01 1.20
C PHE A 88 -2.11 -8.27 2.70
N VAL A 89 -1.53 -9.36 3.20
CA VAL A 89 -1.54 -9.69 4.62
C VAL A 89 -0.35 -9.00 5.30
N PHE A 90 -0.64 -8.07 6.19
CA PHE A 90 0.35 -7.35 6.98
C PHE A 90 0.34 -7.88 8.42
N GLY A 91 1.39 -8.61 8.78
CA GLY A 91 1.55 -9.24 10.10
C GLY A 91 2.36 -8.39 11.09
N GLU A 92 2.27 -8.74 12.38
CA GLU A 92 3.01 -8.06 13.46
C GLU A 92 4.53 -8.12 13.23
N THR A 93 5.05 -9.25 12.76
CA THR A 93 6.48 -9.43 12.46
C THR A 93 7.01 -8.43 11.43
N MET A 94 6.20 -8.08 10.43
CA MET A 94 6.57 -7.12 9.40
C MET A 94 6.63 -5.69 9.93
N PHE A 95 5.73 -5.36 10.86
CA PHE A 95 5.75 -4.05 11.52
C PHE A 95 6.98 -3.91 12.43
N ASP A 96 7.27 -4.95 13.19
CA ASP A 96 8.49 -5.00 14.00
C ASP A 96 9.75 -4.91 13.14
N GLU A 97 9.77 -5.58 11.99
CA GLU A 97 10.89 -5.49 11.04
C GLU A 97 11.10 -4.06 10.54
N LEU A 98 10.03 -3.29 10.28
CA LEU A 98 10.11 -1.87 9.92
C LEU A 98 10.75 -1.04 11.04
N LEU A 99 10.46 -1.35 12.30
CA LEU A 99 10.98 -0.63 13.47
C LEU A 99 12.41 -1.05 13.87
N LYS A 100 12.84 -2.27 13.55
CA LYS A 100 14.12 -2.85 14.00
C LYS A 100 15.38 -2.40 13.23
N SER A 101 15.27 -1.72 12.09
CA SER A 101 16.48 -1.35 11.29
C SER A 101 17.04 0.04 11.57
N THR A 102 16.93 0.51 12.81
CA THR A 102 17.65 1.70 13.26
C THR A 102 19.07 1.33 13.69
#